data_AF-A0A2M8DQZ6-F1
#
_entry.id   AF-A0A2M8DQZ6-F1
#
_cell.length_a   1.000
_cell.length_b   1.000
_cell.length_c   1.000
_cell.angle_alpha   90.00
_cell.angle_beta   90.00
_cell.angle_gamma   90.00
#
_symmetry.space_group_name_H-M   'P 1'
#
loop_
_entity.id
_entity.type
_entity.pdbx_description
1 polymer ?
#
loop_
_entity_poly.entity_id
_entity_poly.type
_entity_poly.pdbx_seq_one_letter_code
_entity_poly.pdbx_strand_id
1 'polypeptide(L)' 'MDETISPEQQMLVIERLYRSNDSISSTRKFNEEFGEEIGKIGEKTLRLNDFYRMLKAAEFMRWRIKEIINEIIGFTIDLY' A
#
# COMPACT_ATOMS: atom_id res chain seq x y z
N MET A 1 3.59 4.43 18.22
CA MET A 1 4.81 4.60 17.40
C MET A 1 4.36 5.02 16.02
N ASP A 2 5.04 5.97 15.38
CA ASP A 2 4.77 6.29 13.97
C ASP A 2 5.35 5.15 13.12
N GLU A 3 4.56 4.08 12.93
CA GLU A 3 4.95 2.96 12.09
C GLU A 3 5.10 3.44 10.63
N THR A 4 6.17 2.99 9.98
CA THR A 4 6.50 3.37 8.60
C THR A 4 6.54 2.16 7.70
N ILE A 5 6.25 2.37 6.42
CA ILE A 5 6.34 1.35 5.38
C ILE A 5 7.35 1.78 4.31
N SER A 6 8.34 0.94 4.06
CA SER A 6 9.37 1.18 3.03
C SER A 6 8.80 1.10 1.62
N PRO A 7 9.43 1.74 0.62
CA PRO A 7 9.03 1.63 -0.79
C PRO A 7 8.81 0.19 -1.26
N GLU A 8 9.72 -0.71 -0.92
CA GLU A 8 9.67 -2.13 -1.32
C GLU A 8 8.45 -2.83 -0.71
N GLN A 9 8.16 -2.57 0.57
CA GLN A 9 6.97 -3.09 1.24
C GLN A 9 5.69 -2.52 0.63
N GLN A 10 5.66 -1.23 0.28
CA GLN A 10 4.51 -0.62 -0.41
C GLN A 10 4.24 -1.33 -1.73
N MET A 11 5.28 -1.56 -2.54
CA MET A 11 5.16 -2.25 -3.84
C MET A 11 4.63 -3.69 -3.69
N LEU A 12 5.09 -4.42 -2.68
CA LEU A 12 4.57 -5.77 -2.38
C LEU A 12 3.10 -5.74 -1.97
N VAL A 13 2.67 -4.74 -1.21
CA VAL A 13 1.24 -4.60 -0.84
C VAL A 13 0.39 -4.41 -2.10
N ILE A 14 0.84 -3.57 -3.03
CA ILE A 14 0.13 -3.30 -4.29
C ILE A 14 0.10 -4.53 -5.18
N GLU A 15 1.24 -5.22 -5.33
CA GLU A 15 1.32 -6.49 -6.06
C GLU A 15 0.22 -7.46 -5.59
N ARG A 16 0.09 -7.63 -4.27
CA ARG A 16 -0.92 -8.50 -3.66
C ARG A 16 -2.36 -7.98 -3.82
N LEU A 17 -2.57 -6.68 -3.77
CA LEU A 17 -3.90 -6.07 -3.99
C LEU A 17 -4.37 -6.28 -5.44
N TYR A 18 -3.47 -6.19 -6.41
CA TYR A 18 -3.74 -6.47 -7.82
C TYR A 18 -3.72 -7.97 -8.17
N ARG A 19 -3.43 -8.85 -7.19
CA ARG A 19 -3.27 -10.30 -7.40
C ARG A 19 -2.26 -10.62 -8.52
N SER A 20 -1.20 -9.82 -8.59
CA SER A 20 -0.12 -9.94 -9.57
C SER A 20 1.09 -10.65 -8.96
N ASN A 21 2.05 -11.00 -9.82
CA ASN A 21 3.39 -11.47 -9.42
C ASN A 21 4.49 -10.46 -9.85
N ASP A 22 4.10 -9.27 -10.33
CA ASP A 22 5.00 -8.21 -10.78
C ASP A 22 4.67 -6.91 -10.03
N SER A 23 5.47 -6.61 -9.02
CA SER A 23 5.36 -5.40 -8.19
C SER A 23 5.62 -4.13 -8.96
N ILE A 24 6.51 -4.13 -9.96
CA ILE A 24 6.86 -2.93 -10.74
C ILE A 24 5.67 -2.54 -11.61
N SER A 25 5.13 -3.50 -12.38
CA SER A 25 3.98 -3.24 -13.25
C SER A 25 2.73 -2.87 -12.45
N SER A 26 2.49 -3.53 -11.31
CA SER A 26 1.32 -3.24 -10.45
C SER A 26 1.42 -1.86 -9.81
N THR A 27 2.60 -1.49 -9.32
CA THR A 27 2.84 -0.16 -8.73
C THR A 27 2.74 0.94 -9.78
N ARG A 28 3.28 0.72 -10.98
CA ARG A 28 3.12 1.67 -12.09
C ARG A 28 1.65 1.87 -12.43
N LYS A 29 0.89 0.78 -12.58
CA LYS A 29 -0.55 0.82 -12.87
C LYS A 29 -1.32 1.60 -11.80
N PHE A 30 -1.06 1.33 -10.52
CA PHE A 30 -1.66 2.09 -9.42
C PHE A 30 -1.32 3.58 -9.50
N ASN A 31 -0.05 3.93 -9.74
CA ASN A 31 0.39 5.32 -9.84
C ASN A 31 -0.18 6.03 -11.09
N GLU A 32 -0.41 5.30 -12.19
CA GLU A 32 -1.10 5.81 -13.39
C GLU A 32 -2.59 6.03 -13.13
N GLU A 33 -3.25 5.13 -12.40
CA GLU A 33 -4.69 5.19 -12.11
C GLU A 33 -5.03 6.25 -11.05
N PHE A 34 -4.22 6.37 -10.00
CA PHE A 34 -4.56 7.16 -8.81
C PHE A 34 -3.51 8.21 -8.43
N GLY A 35 -2.29 8.13 -8.95
CA GLY A 35 -1.15 8.88 -8.44
C GLY A 35 -1.27 10.40 -8.52
N GLU A 36 -2.08 10.94 -9.44
CA GLU A 36 -2.36 12.39 -9.52
C GLU A 36 -3.24 12.87 -8.37
N GLU A 37 -4.20 12.06 -7.91
CA GLU A 37 -5.15 12.44 -6.87
C GLU A 37 -4.61 12.14 -5.46
N ILE A 38 -4.03 10.96 -5.27
CA ILE A 38 -3.65 10.48 -3.92
C ILE A 38 -2.14 10.50 -3.67
N GLY A 39 -1.34 10.74 -4.71
CA GLY A 39 0.12 10.68 -4.68
C GLY A 39 0.70 9.33 -5.08
N LYS A 40 1.98 9.33 -5.44
CA LYS A 40 2.70 8.12 -5.86
C LYS A 40 3.25 7.32 -4.70
N ILE A 41 3.30 6.00 -4.88
CA ILE A 41 3.85 5.02 -3.94
C ILE A 41 5.05 4.29 -4.53
N GLY A 42 5.88 3.71 -3.67
CA GLY A 42 7.12 3.03 -4.07
C GLY A 42 8.29 3.98 -4.37
N GLU A 43 8.17 5.27 -4.07
CA GLU A 43 9.25 6.26 -4.28
C GLU A 43 9.97 6.66 -2.98
N LYS A 44 9.27 6.65 -1.84
CA LYS A 44 9.81 7.05 -0.53
C LYS A 44 9.14 6.30 0.60
N THR A 45 9.81 6.23 1.74
CA THR A 45 9.19 5.72 2.98
C THR A 45 8.01 6.59 3.37
N LEU A 46 6.88 5.96 3.67
CA LEU A 46 5.66 6.63 4.10
C LEU A 46 5.33 6.23 5.54
N ARG A 47 4.58 7.08 6.24
CA ARG A 47 3.88 6.63 7.44
C ARG A 47 2.82 5.62 7.02
N LEU A 48 2.68 4.57 7.81
CA LEU A 48 1.75 3.48 7.53
C LEU A 48 0.30 3.97 7.44
N ASN A 49 -0.08 4.94 8.28
CA ASN A 49 -1.39 5.57 8.25
C ASN A 49 -1.63 6.36 6.96
N ASP A 50 -0.62 7.05 6.42
CA ASP A 50 -0.74 7.79 5.17
C ASP A 50 -0.91 6.83 4.00
N PHE A 51 -0.08 5.78 3.96
CA PHE A 51 -0.19 4.72 2.98
C PHE A 51 -1.57 4.03 3.02
N TYR A 52 -2.06 3.69 4.21
CA TYR A 52 -3.40 3.11 4.38
C TYR A 52 -4.52 4.05 3.90
N ARG A 53 -4.41 5.36 4.15
CA ARG A 53 -5.36 6.36 3.65
C ARG A 53 -5.36 6.43 2.13
N MET A 54 -4.18 6.39 1.50
CA MET A 54 -4.05 6.35 0.04
C MET A 54 -4.75 5.12 -0.54
N LEU A 55 -4.52 3.93 0.02
CA LEU A 55 -5.18 2.70 -0.45
C LEU A 55 -6.71 2.74 -0.27
N LYS A 56 -7.19 3.34 0.82
CA LYS A 56 -8.63 3.53 1.03
C LYS A 56 -9.24 4.51 0.02
N ALA A 57 -8.50 5.56 -0.34
CA ALA A 57 -8.93 6.53 -1.35
C ALA A 57 -8.99 5.89 -2.75
N ALA A 58 -8.11 4.95 -3.05
CA ALA A 58 -8.18 4.08 -4.24
C ALA A 58 -9.24 2.95 -4.13
N GLU A 59 -10.21 3.09 -3.22
CA GLU A 59 -11.36 2.19 -3.03
C GLU A 59 -11.03 0.72 -2.73
N PHE A 60 -9.80 0.38 -2.33
CA PHE A 60 -9.48 -0.97 -1.91
C PHE A 60 -10.21 -1.34 -0.60
N MET A 61 -10.67 -2.61 -0.52
CA MET A 61 -11.42 -3.09 0.63
C MET A 61 -10.57 -3.05 1.91
N ARG A 62 -11.07 -2.37 2.96
CA ARG A 62 -10.40 -2.18 4.26
C ARG A 62 -9.84 -3.48 4.85
N TRP A 63 -10.65 -4.54 4.89
CA TRP A 63 -10.24 -5.82 5.48
C TRP A 63 -9.07 -6.45 4.70
N ARG A 64 -9.07 -6.32 3.37
CA ARG A 64 -8.02 -6.87 2.51
C ARG A 64 -6.71 -6.11 2.62
N ILE A 65 -6.79 -4.78 2.72
CA ILE A 65 -5.62 -3.94 2.99
C ILE A 65 -4.98 -4.35 4.32
N LYS A 66 -5.78 -4.46 5.39
CA LYS A 66 -5.27 -4.85 6.72
C LYS A 66 -4.58 -6.22 6.69
N GLU A 67 -5.20 -7.21 6.06
CA GLU A 67 -4.65 -8.56 5.92
C GLU A 67 -3.28 -8.53 5.25
N ILE A 68 -3.17 -7.92 4.07
CA ILE A 68 -1.93 -7.88 3.29
C ILE A 68 -0.82 -7.11 4.00
N ILE A 69 -1.15 -5.95 4.58
CA ILE A 69 -0.14 -5.15 5.27
C ILE A 69 0.37 -5.91 6.51
N ASN A 70 -0.51 -6.58 7.27
CA ASN A 70 -0.10 -7.41 8.40
C ASN A 70 0.80 -8.59 7.97
N GLU A 71 0.49 -9.23 6.84
CA GLU A 71 1.31 -10.31 6.27
C GLU A 71 2.72 -9.83 5.88
N ILE A 72 2.83 -8.64 5.29
CA ILE A 72 4.10 -8.11 4.75
C ILE A 72 4.96 -7.48 5.85
N ILE A 73 4.35 -6.77 6.79
CA ILE A 73 5.06 -6.04 7.85
C ILE A 73 5.32 -6.94 9.07
N GLY A 74 4.56 -8.02 9.24
CA GLY A 74 4.78 -9.02 10.30
C GLY A 74 4.28 -8.60 11.69
N PHE A 75 3.52 -7.50 11.80
CA PHE A 75 2.87 -7.06 13.04
C PHE A 75 1.41 -6.71 12.78
N THR A 76 0.53 -6.93 13.77
CA THR A 76 -0.90 -6.62 13.66
C THR A 76 -1.13 -5.12 13.80
N ILE A 77 -1.52 -4.47 12.70
CA ILE A 77 -1.78 -3.03 12.70
C ILE A 77 -3.20 -2.78 13.20
N ASP A 78 -3.29 -2.21 14.38
CA ASP A 78 -4.54 -1.78 14.99
C ASP A 78 -4.91 -0.40 14.43
N LEU A 79 -5.41 -0.36 13.18
CA LEU A 79 -5.91 0.85 12.55
C LEU A 79 -7.28 1.22 13.16
N TYR A 80 -7.27 2.13 14.14
CA TYR A 80 -8.43 2.81 14.72
C TYR A 80 -9.09 3.74 13.68
#